data_AF-A0A3B1DPU9-F1
#
_entry.id   AF-A0A3B1DPU9-F1
#
_cell.length_a   1.000
_cell.length_b   1.000
_cell.length_c   1.000
_cell.angle_alpha   90.00
_cell.angle_beta   90.00
_cell.angle_gamma   90.00
#
_symmetry.space_group_name_H-M   'P 1'
#
loop_
_entity.id
_entity.type
_entity.pdbx_description
1 polymer ?
#
loop_
_entity_poly.entity_id
_entity_poly.type
_entity_poly.pdbx_seq_one_letter_code
_entity_poly.pdbx_strand_id
1 'polypeptide(L)' 'MQNDDDFMIDPMRLIEAADAVGVALAEVADASTGRCPYPPAMLEMDDHPECLDAFTAEELEEATAFLCRLGFLIHRPSR' A
#
# COMPACT_ATOMS: atom_id res chain seq x y z
N MET A 1 -0.58 22.49 -19.38
CA MET A 1 -0.86 22.27 -17.96
C MET A 1 -1.25 20.81 -17.86
N GLN A 2 -0.35 19.97 -17.37
CA GLN A 2 -0.74 18.62 -16.95
C GLN A 2 -1.65 18.81 -15.75
N ASN A 3 -2.88 18.31 -15.83
CA ASN A 3 -3.77 18.27 -14.68
C ASN A 3 -3.25 17.16 -13.79
N ASP A 4 -2.61 17.51 -12.68
CA ASP A 4 -2.14 16.58 -11.66
C ASP A 4 -3.32 16.02 -10.80
N ASP A 5 -4.56 16.23 -11.24
CA ASP A 5 -5.81 15.87 -10.54
C ASP A 5 -6.44 14.54 -10.99
N ASP A 6 -5.86 13.83 -11.99
CA ASP A 6 -6.57 12.71 -12.63
C ASP A 6 -6.59 11.39 -11.82
N PHE A 7 -5.83 11.28 -10.72
CA PHE A 7 -5.89 10.13 -9.80
C PHE A 7 -5.68 10.60 -8.36
N MET A 8 -6.71 11.20 -7.79
CA MET A 8 -6.76 11.47 -6.35
C MET A 8 -7.83 10.55 -5.77
N ILE A 9 -7.40 9.53 -5.03
CA ILE A 9 -8.31 8.71 -4.26
C ILE A 9 -9.07 9.59 -3.26
N ASP A 10 -10.34 9.26 -3.02
CA ASP A 10 -11.15 9.93 -1.98
C ASP A 10 -10.43 9.89 -0.62
N PRO A 11 -10.44 10.97 0.19
CA PRO A 11 -9.70 11.01 1.45
C PRO A 11 -10.10 9.93 2.46
N MET A 12 -11.38 9.55 2.54
CA MET A 12 -11.80 8.47 3.43
C MET A 12 -11.31 7.13 2.91
N ARG A 13 -11.39 6.96 1.59
CA ARG A 13 -10.87 5.77 0.92
C ARG A 13 -9.35 5.63 1.06
N LEU A 14 -8.61 6.74 1.06
CA LEU A 14 -7.17 6.77 1.36
C LEU A 14 -6.86 6.22 2.74
N ILE A 15 -7.64 6.62 3.75
CA ILE A 15 -7.45 6.18 5.12
C ILE A 15 -7.75 4.68 5.23
N GLU A 16 -8.85 4.22 4.63
CA GLU A 16 -9.20 2.79 4.60
C GLU A 16 -8.10 1.95 3.92
N ALA A 17 -7.61 2.41 2.77
CA ALA A 17 -6.52 1.74 2.07
C ALA A 17 -5.20 1.76 2.89
N ALA A 18 -4.91 2.86 3.58
CA ALA A 18 -3.73 2.95 4.44
C ALA A 18 -3.80 2.01 5.65
N ASP A 19 -4.98 1.87 6.27
CA ASP A 19 -5.21 0.90 7.34
C ASP A 19 -5.05 -0.53 6.83
N ALA A 20 -5.63 -0.85 5.67
CA ALA A 20 -5.48 -2.15 5.03
C ALA A 20 -4.01 -2.47 4.70
N VAL A 21 -3.25 -1.52 4.17
CA VAL A 21 -1.79 -1.66 3.97
C VAL A 21 -1.09 -1.99 5.29
N GLY A 22 -1.45 -1.33 6.40
CA GLY A 22 -0.87 -1.61 7.72
C GLY A 22 -1.13 -3.03 8.19
N VAL A 23 -2.37 -3.53 8.02
CA VAL A 23 -2.75 -4.91 8.37
C VAL A 23 -2.01 -5.92 7.48
N ALA A 24 -2.02 -5.72 6.16
CA ALA A 24 -1.34 -6.57 5.19
C ALA A 24 0.17 -6.70 5.49
N LEU A 25 0.83 -5.58 5.82
CA LEU A 25 2.23 -5.57 6.18
C LEU A 25 2.51 -6.36 7.47
N ALA A 26 1.62 -6.31 8.45
CA ALA A 26 1.77 -7.07 9.69
C ALA A 26 1.63 -8.59 9.43
N GLU A 27 0.62 -8.99 8.67
CA GLU A 27 0.39 -10.40 8.29
C GLU A 27 1.59 -10.98 7.53
N VAL A 28 2.10 -10.24 6.53
CA VAL A 28 3.26 -10.67 5.75
C VAL A 28 4.57 -10.63 6.56
N ALA A 29 4.70 -9.69 7.50
CA ALA A 29 5.86 -9.64 8.39
C ALA A 29 5.90 -10.86 9.33
N ASP A 30 4.76 -11.31 9.85
CA ASP A 30 4.67 -12.50 10.68
C ASP A 30 4.97 -13.79 9.89
N ALA A 31 4.60 -13.83 8.61
CA ALA A 31 4.84 -14.97 7.73
C ALA A 31 6.26 -15.01 7.13
N SER A 32 6.94 -13.87 7.00
CA SER A 32 8.23 -13.75 6.29
C SER A 32 9.42 -13.60 7.23
N THR A 33 10.62 -14.00 6.79
CA THR A 33 11.88 -13.85 7.57
C THR A 33 12.42 -12.41 7.56
N GLY A 34 11.53 -11.40 7.67
CA GLY A 34 11.89 -9.98 7.77
C GLY A 34 12.04 -9.22 6.44
N ARG A 35 11.51 -9.76 5.32
CA ARG A 35 11.40 -9.02 4.06
C ARG A 35 9.94 -8.77 3.74
N CYS A 36 9.49 -7.54 3.94
CA CYS A 36 8.16 -7.13 3.55
C CYS A 36 8.19 -6.54 2.13
N PRO A 37 7.40 -7.07 1.19
CA PRO A 37 7.29 -6.52 -0.16
C PRO A 37 6.64 -5.14 -0.15
N TYR A 38 6.79 -4.42 -1.26
CA TYR A 38 6.09 -3.16 -1.48
C TYR A 38 4.57 -3.43 -1.53
N PRO A 39 3.71 -2.71 -0.78
CA PRO A 39 2.30 -3.09 -0.61
C PRO A 39 1.50 -3.26 -1.91
N PRO A 40 1.61 -2.40 -2.94
CA PRO A 40 0.95 -2.64 -4.22
C PRO A 40 1.36 -3.95 -4.91
N ALA A 41 2.63 -4.35 -4.76
CA ALA A 41 3.12 -5.62 -5.30
C ALA A 41 2.60 -6.84 -4.53
N MET A 42 1.95 -6.65 -3.37
CA MET A 42 1.33 -7.74 -2.65
C MET A 42 0.13 -8.31 -3.40
N LEU A 43 -0.61 -7.50 -4.18
CA LEU A 43 -1.75 -7.99 -4.98
C LEU A 43 -1.37 -9.06 -6.00
N GLU A 44 -0.09 -9.12 -6.40
CA GLU A 44 0.42 -10.12 -7.33
C GLU A 44 0.92 -11.40 -6.65
N MET A 45 0.88 -11.47 -5.31
CA MET A 45 1.27 -12.66 -4.56
C MET A 45 0.17 -13.72 -4.63
N ASP A 46 0.59 -14.99 -4.77
CA ASP A 46 -0.34 -16.13 -4.75
C ASP A 46 -1.13 -16.24 -3.42
N ASP A 47 -0.52 -15.80 -2.31
CA ASP A 47 -1.08 -15.80 -0.96
C ASP A 47 -1.07 -14.37 -0.40
N HIS A 48 -1.72 -13.46 -1.12
CA HIS A 48 -1.80 -12.07 -0.70
C HIS A 48 -2.83 -11.86 0.42
N PRO A 49 -2.64 -10.85 1.27
CA PRO A 49 -3.61 -10.53 2.33
C PRO A 49 -5.00 -10.19 1.78
N GLU A 50 -6.03 -10.92 2.21
CA GLU A 50 -7.42 -10.73 1.79
C GLU A 50 -7.92 -9.30 2.07
N CYS A 51 -7.34 -8.61 3.06
CA CYS A 51 -7.68 -7.21 3.35
C CYS A 51 -7.37 -6.24 2.19
N LEU A 52 -6.57 -6.65 1.22
CA LEU A 52 -6.25 -5.85 0.03
C LEU A 52 -7.24 -6.04 -1.13
N ASP A 53 -8.09 -7.09 -1.11
CA ASP A 53 -9.03 -7.40 -2.20
C ASP A 53 -10.03 -6.28 -2.51
N ALA A 54 -10.26 -5.41 -1.54
CA ALA A 54 -11.18 -4.28 -1.67
C ALA A 54 -10.58 -3.06 -2.38
N PHE A 55 -9.28 -3.10 -2.73
CA PHE A 55 -8.53 -1.96 -3.24
C PHE A 55 -7.79 -2.29 -4.54
N THR A 56 -7.66 -1.27 -5.37
CA THR A 56 -6.88 -1.31 -6.60
C THR A 56 -5.40 -1.06 -6.33
N ALA A 57 -4.53 -1.44 -7.27
CA ALA A 57 -3.09 -1.18 -7.16
C ALA A 57 -2.80 0.32 -7.03
N GLU A 58 -3.53 1.16 -7.76
CA GLU A 58 -3.43 2.62 -7.70
C GLU A 58 -3.79 3.17 -6.31
N GLU A 59 -4.89 2.70 -5.71
CA GLU A 59 -5.27 3.09 -4.34
C GLU A 59 -4.21 2.69 -3.32
N LEU A 60 -3.61 1.50 -3.47
CA LEU A 60 -2.53 1.03 -2.61
C LEU A 60 -1.24 1.83 -2.83
N GLU A 61 -0.94 2.27 -4.05
CA GLU A 61 0.20 3.14 -4.35
C GLU A 61 0.06 4.49 -3.64
N GLU A 62 -1.12 5.11 -3.73
CA GLU A 62 -1.42 6.36 -3.04
C GLU A 62 -1.36 6.21 -1.52
N ALA A 63 -1.98 5.16 -0.96
CA ALA A 63 -1.94 4.85 0.46
C ALA A 63 -0.50 4.62 0.96
N THR A 64 0.30 3.87 0.20
CA THR A 64 1.70 3.63 0.55
C THR A 64 2.52 4.91 0.48
N ALA A 65 2.31 5.74 -0.54
CA ALA A 65 2.96 7.03 -0.65
C ALA A 65 2.56 7.98 0.49
N PHE A 66 1.28 7.97 0.89
CA PHE A 66 0.77 8.69 2.06
C PHE A 66 1.46 8.25 3.35
N LEU A 67 1.53 6.93 3.61
CA LEU A 67 2.24 6.38 4.78
C LEU A 67 3.74 6.69 4.78
N CYS A 68 4.38 6.72 3.61
CA CYS A 68 5.77 7.18 3.46
C CYS A 68 5.93 8.65 3.86
N ARG A 69 5.03 9.53 3.40
CA ARG A 69 5.05 10.97 3.74
C ARG A 69 4.85 11.22 5.23
N LEU A 70 4.04 10.41 5.89
CA LEU A 70 3.86 10.44 7.35
C LEU A 70 5.04 9.84 8.13
N GLY A 71 5.96 9.14 7.46
CA GLY A 71 7.11 8.51 8.09
C GLY A 71 6.84 7.15 8.73
N PHE A 72 5.68 6.54 8.47
CA PHE A 72 5.37 5.17 8.92
C PHE A 72 6.09 4.11 8.08
N LEU A 73 6.29 4.39 6.79
CA LEU A 73 7.04 3.54 5.88
C LEU A 73 8.30 4.26 5.40
N ILE A 74 9.39 3.51 5.24
CA ILE A 74 10.61 4.03 4.62
C ILE A 74 10.55 3.69 3.15
N HIS A 75 10.45 4.72 2.29
CA HIS A 75 10.58 4.53 0.86
C HIS A 75 12.00 4.02 0.55
N ARG A 76 12.12 2.73 0.28
CA ARG A 76 13.37 2.14 -0.20
C ARG A 76 13.19 1.92 -1.70
N PRO A 77 13.72 2.80 -2.56
CA PRO A 77 13.64 2.58 -3.99
C PRO A 77 14.33 1.26 -4.32
N SER A 78 13.56 0.32 -4.88
CA SER A 78 14.09 -0.91 -5.46
C SER A 78 15.06 -0.52 -6.57
N ARG A 79 16.35 -0.86 -6.40
CA ARG A 79 17.36 -0.70 -7.45
C ARG A 79 17.27 -1.84 -8.45
#